data_AF-A0A6C0HCI5-F1
#
_entry.id   AF-A0A6C0HCI5-F1
#
_cell.length_a   1.000
_cell.length_b   1.000
_cell.length_c   1.000
_cell.angle_alpha   90.00
_cell.angle_beta   90.00
_cell.angle_gamma   90.00
#
_symmetry.space_group_name_H-M   'P 1'
#
loop_
_entity.id
_entity.type
_entity.pdbx_description
1 polymer ?
#
loop_
_entity_poly.entity_id
_entity_poly.type
_entity_poly.pdbx_seq_one_letter_code
_entity_poly.pdbx_strand_id
1 'polypeptide(L)'
;MNKIDSCIMSKNIDTIQSMKPVYSTNEELNCGVIEYNGKTFLVDFNDKDRIINFNKSFVFANDTDSYPSYTYNYKRFNYLDFIFSFSKESVHYVFKNKNKLDLRRCNVEIYHWYHKNIAEKYEVIEYFNGHYLTMGQDANIMKNPIWKVKENDKEYLLMYCEKDTLCKLCVESYKKILDFEIDKNDGKKITWYKHQNGYILCSINLYIHQIITNCYGNGAGTKIVSVDHIDQNPLNNTLENLRIATRKEQEQNSKGIKQGTKRERKTSAKDLPEGITQDMLKKYVVYYQEWLNKEHTREREYFKVEKHPKLDKIWIGKKSNKISIQEKLEQANKIVDDLENDIYPNKDTPTLPKYVSLIVMRDKPHLVFEKKIDGKRLNLKMILPEEYDLDEQLQFLNERIKSKYESETIL
;
A
#
# COMPACT_ATOMS: atom_id res chain seq x y z
N MET A 1 -25.17 -85.42 35.07
CA MET A 1 -24.14 -85.83 34.09
C MET A 1 -23.79 -84.62 33.24
N ASN A 2 -22.54 -84.19 33.37
CA ASN A 2 -21.69 -83.37 32.49
C ASN A 2 -22.21 -82.11 31.78
N LYS A 3 -21.59 -80.99 32.21
CA LYS A 3 -21.19 -79.78 31.47
C LYS A 3 -20.83 -79.99 30.00
N ILE A 4 -21.10 -78.97 29.16
CA ILE A 4 -20.09 -78.27 28.35
C ILE A 4 -20.43 -76.77 28.34
N ASP A 5 -19.38 -75.94 28.37
CA ASP A 5 -19.33 -74.52 28.67
C ASP A 5 -19.34 -73.60 27.42
N SER A 6 -19.78 -72.36 27.66
CA SER A 6 -19.22 -71.07 27.21
C SER A 6 -19.59 -70.41 25.86
N CYS A 7 -19.61 -69.06 25.99
CA CYS A 7 -19.38 -68.01 25.00
C CYS A 7 -20.60 -67.63 24.14
N ILE A 8 -21.10 -66.38 24.09
CA ILE A 8 -20.43 -65.09 23.92
C ILE A 8 -21.34 -63.96 24.46
N MET A 9 -20.73 -62.96 25.11
CA MET A 9 -21.32 -61.64 25.33
C MET A 9 -21.39 -60.82 24.03
N SER A 10 -22.53 -60.19 23.76
CA SER A 10 -22.60 -58.88 23.08
C SER A 10 -23.96 -58.25 23.37
N LYS A 11 -24.03 -57.28 24.30
CA LYS A 11 -24.05 -55.84 24.00
C LYS A 11 -24.85 -55.52 22.73
N ASN A 12 -26.15 -55.32 22.90
CA ASN A 12 -26.96 -54.45 22.04
C ASN A 12 -27.78 -53.54 22.96
N ILE A 13 -27.13 -52.47 23.42
CA ILE A 13 -27.85 -51.25 23.79
C ILE A 13 -27.58 -50.32 22.61
N ASP A 14 -28.43 -50.43 21.59
CA ASP A 14 -28.45 -49.47 20.50
C ASP A 14 -28.88 -48.13 21.07
N THR A 15 -27.93 -47.20 21.07
CA THR A 15 -28.12 -45.79 21.38
C THR A 15 -29.23 -45.23 20.48
N ILE A 16 -30.41 -44.95 21.04
CA ILE A 16 -31.46 -44.20 20.35
C ILE A 16 -30.90 -42.80 20.12
N GLN A 17 -30.45 -42.54 18.90
CA GLN A 17 -30.01 -41.23 18.45
C GLN A 17 -31.23 -40.28 18.47
N SER A 18 -31.37 -39.46 19.52
CA SER A 18 -32.52 -38.57 19.62
C SER A 18 -32.48 -37.54 18.49
N MET A 19 -33.52 -37.51 17.66
CA MET A 19 -33.67 -36.50 16.60
C MET A 19 -33.90 -35.07 17.15
N LYS A 20 -34.17 -34.95 18.45
CA LYS A 20 -34.37 -33.67 19.14
C LYS A 20 -33.29 -33.47 20.21
N PRO A 21 -32.83 -32.22 20.44
CA PRO A 21 -31.92 -31.91 21.52
C PRO A 21 -32.58 -32.15 22.88
N VAL A 22 -31.81 -32.65 23.83
CA VAL A 22 -32.16 -32.78 25.25
C VAL A 22 -31.40 -31.71 26.02
N TYR A 23 -32.10 -31.01 26.92
CA TYR A 23 -31.54 -29.89 27.67
C TYR A 23 -31.47 -30.25 29.15
N SER A 24 -30.32 -30.03 29.76
CA SER A 24 -30.09 -30.25 31.18
C SER A 24 -29.11 -29.21 31.74
N THR A 25 -28.60 -29.46 32.94
CA THR A 25 -27.63 -28.61 33.64
C THR A 25 -26.53 -29.47 34.22
N ASN A 26 -25.31 -28.93 34.26
CA ASN A 26 -24.18 -29.54 34.96
C ASN A 26 -23.87 -28.67 36.19
N GLU A 27 -24.12 -29.22 37.37
CA GLU A 27 -23.96 -28.49 38.64
C GLU A 27 -22.48 -28.26 38.98
N GLU A 28 -21.59 -29.23 38.70
CA GLU A 28 -20.16 -29.12 38.98
C GLU A 28 -19.49 -28.01 38.18
N LEU A 29 -19.88 -27.87 36.91
CA LEU A 29 -19.35 -26.87 35.99
C LEU A 29 -20.19 -25.58 35.95
N ASN A 30 -21.28 -25.54 36.73
CA ASN A 30 -22.25 -24.45 36.80
C ASN A 30 -22.68 -23.96 35.40
N CYS A 31 -23.10 -24.88 34.54
CA CYS A 31 -23.40 -24.57 33.14
C CYS A 31 -24.60 -25.34 32.59
N GLY A 32 -25.10 -24.90 31.42
CA GLY A 32 -26.09 -25.61 30.64
C GLY A 32 -25.48 -26.76 29.85
N VAL A 33 -26.26 -27.82 29.65
CA VAL A 33 -25.88 -28.97 28.82
C VAL A 33 -26.92 -29.15 27.72
N ILE A 34 -26.44 -29.33 26.49
CA ILE A 34 -27.27 -29.67 25.32
C ILE A 34 -26.75 -30.98 24.76
N GLU A 35 -27.54 -32.04 24.88
CA GLU A 35 -27.26 -33.33 24.24
C GLU A 35 -28.01 -33.40 22.91
N TYR A 36 -27.27 -33.51 21.80
CA TYR A 36 -27.90 -33.59 20.49
C TYR A 36 -27.05 -34.40 19.51
N ASN A 37 -27.68 -35.37 18.85
CA ASN A 37 -27.05 -36.26 17.86
C ASN A 37 -25.77 -36.94 18.40
N GLY A 38 -25.82 -37.46 19.63
CA GLY A 38 -24.70 -38.13 20.29
C GLY A 38 -23.56 -37.19 20.75
N LYS A 39 -23.73 -35.88 20.66
CA LYS A 39 -22.76 -34.87 21.11
C LYS A 39 -23.30 -34.14 22.34
N THR A 40 -22.40 -33.84 23.28
CA THR A 40 -22.72 -33.08 24.50
C THR A 40 -22.05 -31.72 24.43
N PHE A 41 -22.85 -30.65 24.33
CA PHE A 41 -22.37 -29.28 24.29
C PHE A 41 -22.52 -28.65 25.68
N LEU A 42 -21.43 -28.07 26.20
CA LEU A 42 -21.45 -27.28 27.43
C LEU A 42 -21.56 -25.81 27.04
N VAL A 43 -22.52 -25.09 27.61
CA VAL A 43 -22.80 -23.68 27.29
C VAL A 43 -23.12 -22.92 28.57
N ASP A 44 -22.91 -21.61 28.59
CA ASP A 44 -23.39 -20.78 29.70
C ASP A 44 -24.93 -20.81 29.75
N PHE A 45 -25.52 -20.67 30.95
CA PHE A 45 -26.98 -20.77 31.10
C PHE A 45 -27.75 -19.80 30.19
N ASN A 46 -27.31 -18.55 30.13
CA ASN A 46 -27.93 -17.54 29.28
C ASN A 46 -27.88 -17.93 27.79
N ASP A 47 -26.78 -18.53 27.33
CA ASP A 47 -26.66 -18.98 25.94
C ASP A 47 -27.52 -20.22 25.67
N LYS A 48 -27.65 -21.15 26.64
CA LYS A 48 -28.62 -22.25 26.57
C LYS A 48 -30.05 -21.72 26.41
N ASP A 49 -30.44 -20.76 27.24
CA ASP A 49 -31.79 -20.21 27.24
C ASP A 49 -32.07 -19.44 25.94
N ARG A 50 -31.07 -18.73 25.40
CA ARG A 50 -31.15 -18.11 24.08
C ARG A 50 -31.37 -19.13 22.96
N ILE A 51 -30.71 -20.30 23.03
CA ILE A 51 -30.87 -21.38 22.05
C ILE A 51 -32.27 -22.00 22.15
N ILE A 52 -32.75 -22.28 23.36
CA ILE A 52 -34.08 -22.87 23.60
C ILE A 52 -35.20 -21.95 23.09
N ASN A 53 -35.08 -20.65 23.37
CA ASN A 53 -36.09 -19.66 23.02
C ASN A 53 -35.95 -19.11 21.59
N PHE A 54 -35.00 -19.63 20.80
CA PHE A 54 -34.79 -19.17 19.44
C PHE A 54 -35.91 -19.67 18.52
N ASN A 55 -36.43 -18.79 17.67
CA ASN A 55 -37.56 -19.09 16.78
C ASN A 55 -37.24 -20.01 15.59
N LYS A 56 -35.98 -20.45 15.45
CA LYS A 56 -35.54 -21.38 14.42
C LYS A 56 -34.86 -22.58 15.05
N SER A 57 -35.03 -23.74 14.44
CA SER A 57 -34.40 -24.98 14.87
C SER A 57 -32.96 -25.08 14.36
N PHE A 58 -32.06 -25.49 15.25
CA PHE A 58 -30.70 -25.90 14.88
C PHE A 58 -30.70 -27.36 14.46
N VAL A 59 -30.16 -27.66 13.28
CA VAL A 59 -30.06 -29.01 12.71
C VAL A 59 -28.65 -29.27 12.17
N PHE A 60 -28.21 -30.52 12.19
CA PHE A 60 -27.01 -30.95 11.46
C PHE A 60 -27.36 -31.10 9.98
N ALA A 61 -26.57 -30.51 9.08
CA ALA A 61 -26.77 -30.72 7.65
C ALA A 61 -25.98 -31.92 7.15
N ASN A 62 -24.82 -32.19 7.76
CA ASN A 62 -23.97 -33.35 7.47
C ASN A 62 -23.56 -34.05 8.77
N ASP A 63 -23.32 -35.35 8.71
CA ASP A 63 -22.84 -36.14 9.86
C ASP A 63 -21.46 -35.71 10.36
N THR A 64 -20.65 -35.12 9.47
CA THR A 64 -19.32 -34.60 9.76
C THR A 64 -19.32 -33.23 10.45
N ASP A 65 -20.47 -32.54 10.49
CA ASP A 65 -20.56 -31.21 11.08
C ASP A 65 -20.33 -31.28 12.60
N SER A 66 -19.42 -30.47 13.13
CA SER A 66 -19.16 -30.44 14.58
C SER A 66 -20.32 -29.83 15.38
N TYR A 67 -21.08 -28.92 14.78
CA TYR A 67 -22.14 -28.14 15.43
C TYR A 67 -23.41 -28.15 14.58
N PRO A 68 -24.59 -28.16 15.22
CA PRO A 68 -25.85 -27.94 14.51
C PRO A 68 -25.98 -26.46 14.14
N SER A 69 -26.90 -26.16 13.22
CA SER A 69 -27.01 -24.85 12.59
C SER A 69 -28.42 -24.55 12.10
N TYR A 70 -28.74 -23.27 11.94
CA TYR A 70 -29.95 -22.84 11.23
C TYR A 70 -29.57 -22.07 9.96
N THR A 71 -30.55 -21.93 9.06
CA THR A 71 -30.42 -21.13 7.84
C THR A 71 -31.22 -19.83 7.94
N TYR A 72 -30.61 -18.75 7.45
CA TYR A 72 -31.24 -17.44 7.34
C TYR A 72 -30.63 -16.68 6.16
N ASN A 73 -31.48 -16.17 5.27
CA ASN A 73 -31.06 -15.47 4.04
C ASN A 73 -29.95 -16.20 3.26
N TYR A 74 -30.13 -17.50 3.04
CA TYR A 74 -29.17 -18.39 2.34
C TYR A 74 -27.80 -18.55 3.02
N LYS A 75 -27.60 -17.97 4.20
CA LYS A 75 -26.42 -18.19 5.05
C LYS A 75 -26.74 -19.20 6.17
N ARG A 76 -25.73 -19.95 6.59
CA ARG A 76 -25.83 -20.99 7.61
C ARG A 76 -25.07 -20.53 8.87
N PHE A 77 -25.74 -20.56 10.02
CA PHE A 77 -25.20 -20.09 11.30
C PHE A 77 -25.26 -21.24 12.30
N ASN A 78 -24.11 -21.63 12.85
CA ASN A 78 -24.00 -22.70 13.83
C ASN A 78 -24.03 -22.16 15.28
N TYR A 79 -23.91 -23.05 16.27
CA TYR A 79 -23.86 -22.64 17.68
C TYR A 79 -22.76 -21.62 18.00
N LEU A 80 -21.54 -21.75 17.46
CA LEU A 80 -20.50 -20.74 17.68
C LEU A 80 -20.92 -19.39 17.11
N ASP A 81 -21.42 -19.36 15.87
CA ASP A 81 -21.86 -18.12 15.24
C ASP A 81 -23.00 -17.45 16.05
N PHE A 82 -23.91 -18.25 16.60
CA PHE A 82 -25.06 -17.76 17.38
C PHE A 82 -24.68 -17.27 18.79
N ILE A 83 -23.81 -18.01 19.47
CA ILE A 83 -23.38 -17.70 20.84
C ILE A 83 -22.47 -16.47 20.83
N PHE A 84 -21.47 -16.46 19.94
CA PHE A 84 -20.42 -15.45 19.92
C PHE A 84 -20.66 -14.32 18.92
N SER A 85 -21.68 -14.44 18.06
CA SER A 85 -22.08 -13.43 17.08
C SER A 85 -20.99 -13.06 16.06
N PHE A 86 -20.01 -13.96 15.86
CA PHE A 86 -18.98 -13.83 14.83
C PHE A 86 -19.09 -14.97 13.83
N SER A 87 -19.04 -14.62 12.54
CA SER A 87 -18.93 -15.59 11.47
C SER A 87 -17.58 -16.30 11.57
N LYS A 88 -17.60 -17.63 11.48
CA LYS A 88 -16.41 -18.49 11.36
C LYS A 88 -15.41 -18.07 10.27
N GLU A 89 -15.84 -17.30 9.28
CA GLU A 89 -14.97 -16.79 8.21
C GLU A 89 -14.10 -15.62 8.67
N SER A 90 -14.55 -14.90 9.70
CA SER A 90 -13.87 -13.71 10.23
C SER A 90 -12.97 -13.99 11.44
N VAL A 91 -13.19 -15.12 12.12
CA VAL A 91 -12.52 -15.44 13.39
C VAL A 91 -12.06 -16.90 13.47
N HIS A 92 -11.09 -17.11 14.36
CA HIS A 92 -10.67 -18.42 14.83
C HIS A 92 -11.05 -18.58 16.30
N TYR A 93 -11.62 -19.73 16.63
CA TYR A 93 -12.00 -20.12 17.99
C TYR A 93 -10.92 -21.02 18.60
N VAL A 94 -10.40 -20.63 19.77
CA VAL A 94 -9.41 -21.38 20.53
C VAL A 94 -10.07 -21.87 21.82
N PHE A 95 -10.07 -23.18 22.02
CA PHE A 95 -10.68 -23.82 23.20
C PHE A 95 -9.58 -24.13 24.22
N LYS A 96 -9.60 -23.48 25.38
CA LYS A 96 -8.56 -23.59 26.41
C LYS A 96 -8.36 -25.02 26.89
N ASN A 97 -9.46 -25.76 27.07
CA ASN A 97 -9.43 -27.17 27.47
C ASN A 97 -9.32 -28.16 26.29
N LYS A 98 -9.12 -27.68 25.05
CA LYS A 98 -9.08 -28.48 23.81
C LYS A 98 -10.39 -29.22 23.47
N ASN A 99 -11.46 -29.04 24.24
CA ASN A 99 -12.77 -29.59 23.97
C ASN A 99 -13.59 -28.61 23.11
N LYS A 100 -13.75 -28.94 21.84
CA LYS A 100 -14.53 -28.15 20.87
C LYS A 100 -16.02 -28.08 21.19
N LEU A 101 -16.54 -28.97 22.03
CA LEU A 101 -17.95 -28.98 22.42
C LEU A 101 -18.21 -28.19 23.71
N ASP A 102 -17.15 -27.72 24.39
CA ASP A 102 -17.27 -26.83 25.52
C ASP A 102 -17.27 -25.37 25.04
N LEU A 103 -18.48 -24.87 24.78
CA LEU A 103 -18.76 -23.56 24.20
C LEU A 103 -18.94 -22.47 25.27
N ARG A 104 -18.67 -22.76 26.55
CA ARG A 104 -18.73 -21.77 27.62
C ARG A 104 -17.76 -20.63 27.33
N ARG A 105 -18.17 -19.38 27.57
CA ARG A 105 -17.37 -18.19 27.27
C ARG A 105 -16.04 -18.17 28.03
N CYS A 106 -15.98 -18.79 29.20
CA CYS A 106 -14.74 -18.91 29.97
C CYS A 106 -13.69 -19.80 29.27
N ASN A 107 -14.12 -20.74 28.43
CA ASN A 107 -13.28 -21.73 27.74
C ASN A 107 -12.90 -21.31 26.31
N VAL A 108 -13.64 -20.38 25.70
CA VAL A 108 -13.45 -20.01 24.29
C VAL A 108 -12.79 -18.63 24.17
N GLU A 109 -11.62 -18.61 23.56
CA GLU A 109 -10.98 -17.38 23.07
C GLU A 109 -11.26 -17.21 21.58
N ILE A 110 -11.50 -15.97 21.17
CA ILE A 110 -11.85 -15.62 19.79
C ILE A 110 -10.80 -14.67 19.30
N TYR A 111 -10.25 -14.96 18.13
CA TYR A 111 -9.28 -14.09 17.49
C TYR A 111 -9.71 -13.81 16.05
N HIS A 112 -9.54 -12.58 15.60
CA HIS A 112 -9.65 -12.28 14.17
C HIS A 112 -8.67 -13.13 13.36
N TRP A 113 -9.02 -13.50 12.14
CA TRP A 113 -8.18 -14.35 11.28
C TRP A 113 -6.75 -13.80 11.07
N TYR A 114 -6.61 -12.47 11.06
CA TYR A 114 -5.33 -11.78 10.93
C TYR A 114 -4.44 -11.83 12.19
N HIS A 115 -4.94 -12.35 13.32
CA HIS A 115 -4.20 -12.36 14.58
C HIS A 115 -2.86 -13.10 14.47
N LYS A 116 -2.82 -14.21 13.71
CA LYS A 116 -1.60 -14.99 13.50
C LYS A 116 -0.49 -14.13 12.85
N ASN A 117 -0.84 -13.33 11.84
CA ASN A 117 0.09 -12.43 11.17
C ASN A 117 0.68 -11.35 12.10
N ILE A 118 -0.09 -10.95 13.14
CA ILE A 118 0.38 -10.00 14.15
C ILE A 118 1.27 -10.70 15.16
N ALA A 119 0.85 -11.85 15.69
CA ALA A 119 1.62 -12.61 16.67
C ALA A 119 2.98 -13.11 16.13
N GLU A 120 3.10 -13.32 14.82
CA GLU A 120 4.38 -13.65 14.17
C GLU A 120 5.34 -12.46 14.06
N LYS A 121 4.82 -11.22 14.03
CA LYS A 121 5.61 -10.01 13.76
C LYS A 121 5.88 -9.16 15.01
N TYR A 122 5.01 -9.26 16.02
CA TYR A 122 5.02 -8.40 17.18
C TYR A 122 4.85 -9.20 18.47
N GLU A 123 5.47 -8.72 19.54
CA GLU A 123 5.14 -9.16 20.90
C GLU A 123 3.77 -8.59 21.29
N VAL A 124 2.74 -9.44 21.25
CA VAL A 124 1.37 -9.07 21.61
C VAL A 124 1.19 -9.15 23.12
N ILE A 125 0.91 -8.01 23.75
CA ILE A 125 0.64 -7.89 25.18
C ILE A 125 -0.83 -8.18 25.46
N GLU A 126 -1.72 -7.60 24.65
CA GLU A 126 -3.17 -7.67 24.86
C GLU A 126 -3.91 -7.65 23.53
N TYR A 127 -5.06 -8.32 23.49
CA TYR A 127 -5.94 -8.37 22.33
C TYR A 127 -7.33 -7.86 22.69
N PHE A 128 -7.79 -6.87 21.95
CA PHE A 128 -9.15 -6.35 22.04
C PHE A 128 -9.95 -6.84 20.84
N ASN A 129 -11.04 -7.55 21.14
CA ASN A 129 -12.02 -7.93 20.14
C ASN A 129 -12.53 -6.69 19.41
N GLY A 130 -12.70 -6.83 18.09
CA GLY A 130 -13.40 -5.85 17.29
C GLY A 130 -14.90 -5.82 17.59
N HIS A 131 -15.63 -5.04 16.82
CA HIS A 131 -17.09 -5.02 16.83
C HIS A 131 -17.68 -5.70 15.60
N TYR A 132 -18.98 -5.85 15.56
CA TYR A 132 -19.71 -6.39 14.41
C TYR A 132 -21.06 -5.71 14.30
N LEU A 133 -21.69 -5.81 13.13
CA LEU A 133 -23.10 -5.48 12.94
C LEU A 133 -23.90 -6.77 12.85
N THR A 134 -25.14 -6.78 13.29
CA THR A 134 -26.04 -7.95 13.19
C THR A 134 -26.82 -8.00 11.88
N MET A 135 -26.77 -6.92 11.09
CA MET A 135 -27.52 -6.74 9.85
C MET A 135 -26.62 -6.27 8.71
N GLY A 136 -27.08 -6.50 7.47
CA GLY A 136 -26.36 -6.12 6.25
C GLY A 136 -25.49 -7.24 5.69
N GLN A 137 -24.80 -6.94 4.59
CA GLN A 137 -23.94 -7.89 3.88
C GLN A 137 -22.81 -8.44 4.77
N ASP A 138 -22.26 -7.56 5.61
CA ASP A 138 -21.14 -7.82 6.52
C ASP A 138 -21.59 -8.20 7.95
N ALA A 139 -22.82 -8.68 8.11
CA ALA A 139 -23.33 -9.11 9.41
C ALA A 139 -22.43 -10.19 10.03
N ASN A 140 -22.16 -10.05 11.33
CA ASN A 140 -21.31 -10.90 12.16
C ASN A 140 -19.84 -10.99 11.70
N ILE A 141 -19.37 -10.10 10.83
CA ILE A 141 -17.95 -9.99 10.51
C ILE A 141 -17.27 -9.10 11.56
N MET A 142 -16.22 -9.60 12.21
CA MET A 142 -15.44 -8.81 13.15
C MET A 142 -14.70 -7.68 12.42
N LYS A 143 -15.02 -6.44 12.78
CA LYS A 143 -14.39 -5.22 12.28
C LYS A 143 -13.51 -4.60 13.35
N ASN A 144 -12.38 -4.04 12.93
CA ASN A 144 -11.47 -3.25 13.75
C ASN A 144 -11.01 -3.88 15.08
N PRO A 145 -10.58 -5.17 15.11
CA PRO A 145 -9.85 -5.70 16.25
C PRO A 145 -8.54 -4.91 16.47
N ILE A 146 -8.08 -4.88 17.72
CA ILE A 146 -6.91 -4.11 18.12
C ILE A 146 -5.94 -5.01 18.90
N TRP A 147 -4.66 -4.91 18.58
CA TRP A 147 -3.59 -5.53 19.36
C TRP A 147 -2.75 -4.47 20.05
N LYS A 148 -2.58 -4.62 21.36
CA LYS A 148 -1.54 -3.91 22.10
C LYS A 148 -0.23 -4.66 21.93
N VAL A 149 0.76 -3.98 21.37
CA VAL A 149 2.06 -4.58 21.03
C VAL A 149 3.20 -3.76 21.62
N LYS A 150 4.33 -4.43 21.85
CA LYS A 150 5.58 -3.80 22.25
C LYS A 150 6.53 -3.69 21.05
N GLU A 151 7.06 -2.51 20.79
CA GLU A 151 8.05 -2.24 19.75
C GLU A 151 9.10 -1.26 20.30
N ASN A 152 10.37 -1.65 20.36
CA ASN A 152 11.49 -0.82 20.88
C ASN A 152 11.19 -0.20 22.26
N ASP A 153 10.69 -1.02 23.20
CA ASP A 153 10.27 -0.61 24.54
C ASP A 153 9.13 0.41 24.63
N LYS A 154 8.46 0.71 23.50
CA LYS A 154 7.23 1.50 23.46
C LYS A 154 6.03 0.62 23.15
N GLU A 155 4.92 0.92 23.80
CA GLU A 155 3.65 0.25 23.56
C GLU A 155 2.83 1.00 22.51
N TYR A 156 2.26 0.26 21.57
CA TYR A 156 1.39 0.79 20.54
C TYR A 156 0.13 -0.07 20.40
N LEU A 157 -0.91 0.54 19.87
CA LEU A 157 -2.13 -0.13 19.47
C LEU A 157 -2.16 -0.25 17.95
N LEU A 158 -2.29 -1.48 17.45
CA LEU A 158 -2.47 -1.77 16.03
C LEU A 158 -3.92 -2.12 15.78
N MET A 159 -4.66 -1.23 15.13
CA MET A 159 -6.05 -1.47 14.75
C MET A 159 -6.11 -2.00 13.32
N TYR A 160 -6.72 -3.17 13.15
CA TYR A 160 -6.97 -3.72 11.81
C TYR A 160 -8.03 -2.89 11.07
N CYS A 161 -7.77 -2.59 9.82
CA CYS A 161 -8.70 -1.95 8.90
C CYS A 161 -8.72 -2.77 7.61
N GLU A 162 -9.91 -3.16 7.16
CA GLU A 162 -10.00 -3.95 5.94
C GLU A 162 -9.64 -3.12 4.69
N LYS A 163 -8.96 -3.70 3.70
CA LYS A 163 -8.29 -5.02 3.70
C LYS A 163 -6.83 -4.89 4.17
N ASP A 164 -6.34 -5.84 4.95
CA ASP A 164 -4.92 -6.03 5.30
C ASP A 164 -4.16 -4.77 5.73
N THR A 165 -4.86 -3.80 6.32
CA THR A 165 -4.28 -2.52 6.71
C THR A 165 -4.21 -2.42 8.22
N LEU A 166 -3.08 -1.95 8.75
CA LEU A 166 -2.92 -1.68 10.18
C LEU A 166 -2.79 -0.18 10.39
N CYS A 167 -3.68 0.37 11.21
CA CYS A 167 -3.59 1.73 11.71
C CYS A 167 -2.85 1.70 13.06
N LYS A 168 -1.73 2.42 13.15
CA LYS A 168 -0.95 2.56 14.38
C LYS A 168 -1.52 3.70 15.22
N LEU A 169 -1.77 3.43 16.49
CA LEU A 169 -2.33 4.36 17.47
C LEU A 169 -1.50 4.31 18.76
N CYS A 170 -1.49 5.42 19.51
CA CYS A 170 -1.10 5.41 20.91
C CYS A 170 -2.36 5.31 21.79
N VAL A 171 -2.16 5.10 23.09
CA VAL A 171 -3.27 4.99 24.06
C VAL A 171 -4.16 6.23 24.05
N GLU A 172 -3.56 7.41 23.97
CA GLU A 172 -4.28 8.69 23.93
C GLU A 172 -5.08 8.85 22.63
N SER A 173 -4.52 8.49 21.48
CA SER A 173 -5.25 8.50 20.20
C SER A 173 -6.46 7.59 20.26
N TYR A 174 -6.31 6.38 20.81
CA TYR A 174 -7.43 5.45 20.94
C TYR A 174 -8.49 5.95 21.92
N LYS A 175 -8.07 6.55 23.03
CA LYS A 175 -9.00 7.20 23.97
C LYS A 175 -9.83 8.28 23.30
N LYS A 176 -9.24 9.14 22.46
CA LYS A 176 -9.98 10.16 21.69
C LYS A 176 -11.04 9.56 20.77
N ILE A 177 -10.77 8.38 20.20
CA ILE A 177 -11.77 7.65 19.39
C ILE A 177 -12.92 7.17 20.27
N LEU A 178 -12.61 6.55 21.42
CA LEU A 178 -13.63 6.07 22.36
C LEU A 178 -14.51 7.21 22.90
N ASP A 179 -13.89 8.32 23.31
CA ASP A 179 -14.59 9.52 23.78
C ASP A 179 -15.53 10.04 22.69
N PHE A 180 -15.09 10.07 21.43
CA PHE A 180 -15.92 10.48 20.30
C PHE A 180 -17.09 9.51 20.05
N GLU A 181 -16.88 8.21 20.16
CA GLU A 181 -17.95 7.21 20.04
C GLU A 181 -19.06 7.46 21.08
N ILE A 182 -18.67 7.75 22.33
CA ILE A 182 -19.59 8.02 23.44
C ILE A 182 -20.32 9.36 23.21
N ASP A 183 -19.57 10.43 22.99
CA ASP A 183 -20.11 11.79 23.02
C ASP A 183 -20.80 12.21 21.72
N LYS A 184 -20.41 11.63 20.59
CA LYS A 184 -20.82 12.07 19.24
C LYS A 184 -21.46 10.98 18.39
N ASN A 185 -21.43 9.73 18.82
CA ASN A 185 -22.01 8.59 18.09
C ASN A 185 -22.94 7.72 18.95
N ASP A 186 -23.56 8.30 19.98
CA ASP A 186 -24.51 7.64 20.88
C ASP A 186 -23.96 6.36 21.53
N GLY A 187 -22.66 6.32 21.82
CA GLY A 187 -21.98 5.13 22.33
C GLY A 187 -21.83 3.97 21.34
N LYS A 188 -22.22 4.15 20.07
CA LYS A 188 -22.09 3.13 19.04
C LYS A 188 -20.65 3.07 18.52
N LYS A 189 -20.18 1.85 18.25
CA LYS A 189 -18.87 1.63 17.63
C LYS A 189 -18.81 2.15 16.20
N ILE A 190 -17.69 2.78 15.87
CA ILE A 190 -17.41 3.32 14.54
C ILE A 190 -16.58 2.30 13.76
N THR A 191 -17.00 1.99 12.53
CA THR A 191 -16.21 1.12 11.64
C THR A 191 -15.20 1.94 10.85
N TRP A 192 -13.93 1.53 10.91
CA TRP A 192 -12.80 2.17 10.25
C TRP A 192 -12.27 1.34 9.07
N TYR A 193 -11.90 2.01 7.98
CA TYR A 193 -11.37 1.36 6.78
C TYR A 193 -10.39 2.28 6.05
N LYS A 194 -9.54 1.71 5.19
CA LYS A 194 -8.61 2.48 4.37
C LYS A 194 -9.35 3.05 3.16
N HIS A 195 -9.35 4.38 3.02
CA HIS A 195 -9.91 5.07 1.87
C HIS A 195 -8.93 5.08 0.69
N GLN A 196 -9.41 5.38 -0.52
CA GLN A 196 -8.62 5.35 -1.76
C GLN A 196 -7.42 6.30 -1.74
N ASN A 197 -7.49 7.37 -0.97
CA ASN A 197 -6.38 8.32 -0.77
C ASN A 197 -5.33 7.83 0.26
N GLY A 198 -5.47 6.61 0.79
CA GLY A 198 -4.54 6.00 1.73
C GLY A 198 -4.83 6.28 3.21
N TYR A 199 -5.68 7.26 3.52
CA TYR A 199 -6.05 7.61 4.90
C TYR A 199 -7.13 6.69 5.47
N ILE A 200 -7.17 6.57 6.79
CA ILE A 200 -8.21 5.83 7.49
C ILE A 200 -9.46 6.71 7.66
N LEU A 201 -10.56 6.26 7.08
CA LEU A 201 -11.88 6.89 7.09
C LEU A 201 -12.85 6.01 7.89
N CYS A 202 -13.87 6.62 8.49
CA CYS A 202 -14.92 5.87 9.17
C CYS A 202 -16.27 5.84 8.43
N SER A 203 -17.17 5.00 8.92
CA SER A 203 -18.56 4.85 8.48
C SER A 203 -19.40 6.12 8.55
N ILE A 204 -18.97 7.16 9.29
CA ILE A 204 -19.65 8.48 9.34
C ILE A 204 -18.93 9.56 8.51
N ASN A 205 -18.05 9.15 7.57
CA ASN A 205 -17.34 10.03 6.64
C ASN A 205 -16.37 11.05 7.28
N LEU A 206 -15.76 10.69 8.42
CA LEU A 206 -14.68 11.46 9.04
C LEU A 206 -13.36 10.68 9.05
N TYR A 207 -12.24 11.35 8.81
CA TYR A 207 -10.94 10.70 8.90
C TYR A 207 -10.53 10.54 10.37
N ILE A 208 -9.83 9.44 10.69
CA ILE A 208 -9.47 9.10 12.08
C ILE A 208 -8.63 10.20 12.73
N HIS A 209 -7.69 10.77 11.98
CA HIS A 209 -6.83 11.85 12.46
C HIS A 209 -7.61 13.13 12.75
N GLN A 210 -8.75 13.38 12.08
CA GLN A 210 -9.60 14.53 12.37
C GLN A 210 -10.31 14.36 13.71
N ILE A 211 -10.77 13.14 14.02
CA ILE A 211 -11.38 12.81 15.30
C ILE A 211 -10.35 12.92 16.42
N ILE A 212 -9.16 12.31 16.25
CA ILE A 212 -8.08 12.33 17.25
C ILE A 212 -7.67 13.77 17.61
N THR A 213 -7.58 14.66 16.62
CA THR A 213 -7.16 16.05 16.81
C THR A 213 -8.32 17.02 17.04
N ASN A 214 -9.56 16.54 17.09
CA ASN A 214 -10.77 17.38 17.15
C ASN A 214 -10.85 18.44 16.01
N CYS A 215 -10.27 18.13 14.85
CA CYS A 215 -10.21 19.02 13.68
C CYS A 215 -11.31 18.70 12.63
N TYR A 216 -12.29 17.87 12.99
CA TYR A 216 -13.46 17.59 12.14
C TYR A 216 -14.37 18.83 12.00
N GLY A 217 -15.15 18.90 10.91
CA GLY A 217 -15.99 20.09 10.58
C GLY A 217 -15.24 21.20 9.84
N ASN A 218 -13.91 21.22 9.89
CA ASN A 218 -13.08 22.07 9.05
C ASN A 218 -13.00 21.46 7.63
N GLY A 219 -13.91 21.88 6.74
CA GLY A 219 -14.00 21.33 5.38
C GLY A 219 -15.06 21.98 4.49
N ALA A 220 -16.11 22.55 5.08
CA ALA A 220 -17.11 23.35 4.37
C ALA A 220 -16.87 24.86 4.63
N GLY A 221 -16.16 25.52 3.71
CA GLY A 221 -16.13 27.00 3.63
C GLY A 221 -14.89 27.70 4.19
N THR A 222 -14.19 27.17 5.19
CA THR A 222 -13.11 27.88 5.90
C THR A 222 -11.78 27.12 5.92
N LYS A 223 -11.28 26.75 4.72
CA LYS A 223 -10.06 25.94 4.43
C LYS A 223 -8.72 26.49 4.97
N ILE A 224 -8.66 26.84 6.26
CA ILE A 224 -7.51 27.50 6.87
C ILE A 224 -6.55 26.45 7.44
N VAL A 225 -7.10 25.42 8.11
CA VAL A 225 -6.32 24.38 8.78
C VAL A 225 -6.77 22.96 8.40
N SER A 226 -5.83 22.04 8.48
CA SER A 226 -5.99 20.60 8.27
C SER A 226 -5.08 19.85 9.26
N VAL A 227 -5.11 18.51 9.21
CA VAL A 227 -4.21 17.67 10.01
C VAL A 227 -3.10 17.13 9.10
N ASP A 228 -1.86 17.25 9.58
CA ASP A 228 -0.65 16.79 8.92
C ASP A 228 -0.01 15.65 9.71
N HIS A 229 0.49 14.64 8.99
CA HIS A 229 1.25 13.52 9.53
C HIS A 229 2.74 13.84 9.42
N ILE A 230 3.43 13.96 10.55
CA ILE A 230 4.84 14.40 10.61
C ILE A 230 5.74 13.43 9.82
N ASP A 231 5.50 12.13 9.97
CA ASP A 231 6.21 11.06 9.26
C ASP A 231 5.70 10.80 7.82
N GLN A 232 4.66 11.52 7.39
CA GLN A 232 4.00 11.36 6.09
C GLN A 232 3.33 10.00 5.88
N ASN A 233 3.17 9.20 6.93
CA ASN A 233 2.49 7.92 6.89
C ASN A 233 1.04 8.06 7.36
N PRO A 234 0.05 7.99 6.45
CA PRO A 234 -1.37 8.17 6.80
C PRO A 234 -1.92 7.05 7.71
N LEU A 235 -1.17 5.95 7.89
CA LEU A 235 -1.52 4.85 8.78
C LEU A 235 -0.96 5.05 10.20
N ASN A 236 -0.02 5.97 10.41
CA ASN A 236 0.48 6.29 11.74
C ASN A 236 -0.32 7.43 12.38
N ASN A 237 -1.32 7.09 13.18
CA ASN A 237 -2.23 8.04 13.80
C ASN A 237 -1.97 8.16 15.32
N THR A 238 -0.73 7.96 15.75
CA THR A 238 -0.30 8.33 17.12
C THR A 238 -0.39 9.84 17.29
N LEU A 239 -0.76 10.29 18.49
CA LEU A 239 -0.97 11.71 18.76
C LEU A 239 0.31 12.52 18.51
N GLU A 240 1.48 11.97 18.87
CA GLU A 240 2.80 12.57 18.63
C GLU A 240 3.12 12.76 17.14
N ASN A 241 2.49 11.99 16.25
CA ASN A 241 2.72 12.07 14.80
C ASN A 241 1.73 13.02 14.10
N LEU A 242 0.70 13.50 14.79
CA LEU A 242 -0.32 14.38 14.23
C LEU A 242 -0.11 15.82 14.68
N ARG A 243 -0.28 16.76 13.76
CA ARG A 243 -0.32 18.19 14.08
C ARG A 243 -1.38 18.91 13.25
N ILE A 244 -1.93 19.98 13.78
CA ILE A 244 -2.74 20.91 13.00
C ILE A 244 -1.77 21.77 12.19
N ALA A 245 -1.99 21.86 10.88
CA ALA A 245 -1.19 22.65 9.95
C ALA A 245 -2.09 23.50 9.07
N THR A 246 -1.57 24.62 8.60
CA THR A 246 -2.22 25.39 7.55
C THR A 246 -2.11 24.68 6.19
N ARG A 247 -2.99 25.01 5.24
CA ARG A 247 -2.92 24.48 3.87
C ARG A 247 -1.53 24.68 3.24
N LYS A 248 -0.92 25.85 3.46
CA LYS A 248 0.40 26.18 2.89
C LYS A 248 1.49 25.30 3.48
N GLU A 249 1.49 25.09 4.79
CA GLU A 249 2.44 24.19 5.45
C GLU A 249 2.28 22.75 4.97
N GLN A 250 1.04 22.26 4.87
CA GLN A 250 0.76 20.91 4.37
C GLN A 250 1.22 20.74 2.92
N GLU A 251 0.99 21.73 2.06
CA GLU A 251 1.49 21.72 0.68
C GLU A 251 3.03 21.63 0.64
N GLN A 252 3.73 22.40 1.49
CA GLN A 252 5.19 22.34 1.57
C GLN A 252 5.71 20.99 2.09
N ASN A 253 4.96 20.33 2.97
CA ASN A 253 5.32 19.02 3.52
C ASN A 253 5.01 17.86 2.57
N SER A 254 4.19 18.08 1.53
CA SER A 254 3.77 17.03 0.61
C SER A 254 4.92 16.41 -0.19
N LYS A 255 4.84 15.10 -0.44
CA LYS A 255 5.83 14.36 -1.23
C LYS A 255 5.99 15.01 -2.62
N GLY A 256 7.24 15.30 -2.96
CA GLY A 256 7.66 15.96 -4.18
C GLY A 256 7.60 17.49 -4.16
N ILE A 257 7.02 18.13 -3.15
CA ILE A 257 7.26 19.55 -2.86
C ILE A 257 8.42 19.65 -1.87
N LYS A 258 8.33 18.93 -0.75
CA LYS A 258 9.38 18.86 0.27
C LYS A 258 10.75 18.57 -0.34
N GLN A 259 11.77 19.31 0.09
CA GLN A 259 13.14 19.14 -0.39
C GLN A 259 13.62 17.69 -0.21
N GLY A 260 14.36 17.18 -1.18
CA GLY A 260 14.85 15.79 -1.17
C GLY A 260 13.80 14.73 -1.51
N THR A 261 12.53 15.08 -1.69
CA THR A 261 11.48 14.11 -2.07
C THR A 261 11.10 14.22 -3.55
N LYS A 262 10.72 13.09 -4.16
CA LYS A 262 10.22 13.00 -5.52
C LYS A 262 8.78 12.48 -5.53
N ARG A 263 7.93 13.06 -6.37
CA ARG A 263 6.57 12.54 -6.58
C ARG A 263 6.61 11.15 -7.17
N GLU A 264 5.62 10.34 -6.81
CA GLU A 264 5.40 9.05 -7.44
C GLU A 264 5.09 9.22 -8.92
N ARG A 265 5.44 8.19 -9.69
CA ARG A 265 5.22 8.17 -11.12
C ARG A 265 3.72 8.09 -11.38
N LYS A 266 3.25 8.78 -12.40
CA LYS A 266 1.89 8.61 -12.90
C LYS A 266 1.75 7.19 -13.44
N THR A 267 0.55 6.60 -13.30
CA THR A 267 0.21 5.29 -13.86
C THR A 267 0.35 5.23 -15.38
N SER A 268 0.29 6.38 -16.07
CA SER A 268 0.49 6.49 -17.52
C SER A 268 1.94 6.70 -17.96
N ALA A 269 2.89 6.81 -17.02
CA ALA A 269 4.31 6.93 -17.36
C ALA A 269 4.84 5.60 -17.93
N LYS A 270 5.79 5.66 -18.88
CA LYS A 270 6.48 4.48 -19.40
C LYS A 270 7.16 3.71 -18.28
N ASP A 271 7.26 2.39 -18.33
CA ASP A 271 7.95 1.64 -17.27
C ASP A 271 9.42 2.04 -17.16
N LEU A 272 9.98 1.94 -15.96
CA LEU A 272 11.41 2.13 -15.79
C LEU A 272 12.15 0.91 -16.36
N PRO A 273 13.34 1.12 -16.94
CA PRO A 273 14.16 0.03 -17.42
C PRO A 273 14.61 -0.87 -16.25
N GLU A 274 14.90 -2.14 -16.56
CA GLU A 274 15.28 -3.14 -15.57
C GLU A 274 16.47 -2.67 -14.70
N GLY A 275 16.38 -2.88 -13.40
CA GLY A 275 17.39 -2.46 -12.43
C GLY A 275 17.37 -0.98 -12.06
N ILE A 276 16.46 -0.16 -12.61
CA ILE A 276 16.26 1.22 -12.19
C ILE A 276 14.93 1.37 -11.45
N THR A 277 14.99 1.84 -10.21
CA THR A 277 13.81 2.14 -9.39
C THR A 277 13.57 3.65 -9.33
N GLN A 278 12.34 4.05 -8.98
CA GLN A 278 11.96 5.46 -8.90
C GLN A 278 12.81 6.24 -7.87
N ASP A 279 13.22 5.57 -6.78
CA ASP A 279 14.00 6.18 -5.71
C ASP A 279 15.43 6.53 -6.14
N MET A 280 15.92 5.91 -7.23
CA MET A 280 17.23 6.24 -7.83
C MET A 280 17.20 7.56 -8.61
N LEU A 281 16.02 8.09 -8.99
CA LEU A 281 15.91 9.31 -9.79
C LEU A 281 15.78 10.54 -8.88
N LYS A 282 16.57 11.59 -9.13
CA LYS A 282 16.40 12.89 -8.47
C LYS A 282 15.10 13.58 -8.91
N LYS A 283 14.58 14.52 -8.10
CA LYS A 283 13.26 15.17 -8.24
C LYS A 283 12.92 15.59 -9.68
N TYR A 284 13.86 16.20 -10.39
CA TYR A 284 13.68 16.76 -11.74
C TYR A 284 14.08 15.83 -12.89
N VAL A 285 14.60 14.63 -12.59
CA VAL A 285 15.01 13.64 -13.61
C VAL A 285 13.80 12.85 -14.11
N VAL A 286 13.64 12.76 -15.43
CA VAL A 286 12.53 12.04 -16.08
C VAL A 286 13.08 11.05 -17.11
N TYR A 287 12.57 9.83 -17.07
CA TYR A 287 12.91 8.76 -18.01
C TYR A 287 12.10 8.85 -19.31
N TYR A 288 12.76 8.64 -20.45
CA TYR A 288 12.16 8.61 -21.77
C TYR A 288 12.63 7.40 -22.57
N GLN A 289 11.68 6.78 -23.26
CA GLN A 289 11.88 5.73 -24.25
C GLN A 289 11.12 6.13 -25.52
N GLU A 290 11.79 6.10 -26.67
CA GLU A 290 11.18 6.43 -27.95
C GLU A 290 11.66 5.54 -29.08
N TRP A 291 10.74 5.21 -29.98
CA TRP A 291 11.02 4.49 -31.22
C TRP A 291 11.65 5.44 -32.24
N LEU A 292 12.70 4.97 -32.90
CA LEU A 292 13.43 5.71 -33.94
C LEU A 292 12.80 5.55 -35.33
N ASN A 293 12.01 4.49 -35.53
CA ASN A 293 11.39 4.15 -36.79
C ASN A 293 9.93 3.74 -36.62
N LYS A 294 9.14 3.85 -37.70
CA LYS A 294 7.70 3.56 -37.69
C LYS A 294 7.40 2.08 -37.47
N GLU A 295 8.33 1.21 -37.83
CA GLU A 295 8.21 -0.24 -37.70
C GLU A 295 8.55 -0.72 -36.28
N HIS A 296 8.90 0.20 -35.36
CA HIS A 296 9.24 -0.11 -33.96
C HIS A 296 10.32 -1.20 -33.80
N THR A 297 11.36 -1.17 -34.65
CA THR A 297 12.47 -2.13 -34.56
C THR A 297 13.71 -1.53 -33.91
N ARG A 298 13.77 -0.21 -33.77
CA ARG A 298 14.89 0.50 -33.15
C ARG A 298 14.35 1.49 -32.14
N GLU A 299 14.79 1.35 -30.90
CA GLU A 299 14.46 2.28 -29.83
C GLU A 299 15.71 2.94 -29.25
N ARG A 300 15.46 3.99 -28.47
CA ARG A 300 16.46 4.62 -27.64
C ARG A 300 15.86 5.04 -26.31
N GLU A 301 16.71 4.99 -25.31
CA GLU A 301 16.39 5.32 -23.93
C GLU A 301 17.34 6.42 -23.43
N TYR A 302 16.79 7.38 -22.70
CA TYR A 302 17.54 8.52 -22.17
C TYR A 302 16.79 9.21 -21.04
N PHE A 303 17.50 10.08 -20.31
CA PHE A 303 16.93 10.91 -19.26
C PHE A 303 16.92 12.39 -19.65
N LYS A 304 16.02 13.14 -19.04
CA LYS A 304 15.96 14.60 -19.12
C LYS A 304 15.91 15.19 -17.72
N VAL A 305 16.42 16.42 -17.58
CA VAL A 305 16.16 17.25 -16.39
C VAL A 305 15.19 18.34 -16.81
N GLU A 306 13.97 18.26 -16.27
CA GLU A 306 12.87 19.14 -16.64
C GLU A 306 12.38 19.95 -15.44
N LYS A 307 11.95 21.19 -15.67
CA LYS A 307 11.30 22.07 -14.67
C LYS A 307 12.13 22.37 -13.41
N HIS A 308 13.46 22.22 -13.49
CA HIS A 308 14.35 22.70 -12.45
C HIS A 308 14.29 24.24 -12.43
N PRO A 309 14.10 24.92 -11.28
CA PRO A 309 13.99 26.38 -11.22
C PRO A 309 15.20 27.13 -11.79
N LYS A 310 16.39 26.53 -11.66
CA LYS A 310 17.67 27.04 -12.15
C LYS A 310 18.02 26.67 -13.61
N LEU A 311 17.11 26.01 -14.35
CA LEU A 311 17.30 25.68 -15.76
C LEU A 311 16.41 26.54 -16.66
N ASP A 312 17.03 27.32 -17.56
CA ASP A 312 16.33 28.08 -18.59
C ASP A 312 15.69 27.16 -19.65
N LYS A 313 16.35 26.06 -19.97
CA LYS A 313 15.93 25.07 -20.98
C LYS A 313 16.05 23.66 -20.43
N ILE A 314 15.20 22.76 -20.92
CA ILE A 314 15.25 21.34 -20.58
C ILE A 314 16.63 20.78 -20.95
N TRP A 315 17.30 20.16 -19.98
CA TRP A 315 18.52 19.42 -20.26
C TRP A 315 18.17 18.02 -20.78
N ILE A 316 18.82 17.59 -21.85
CA ILE A 316 18.59 16.30 -22.49
C ILE A 316 19.88 15.49 -22.42
N GLY A 317 19.82 14.31 -21.81
CA GLY A 317 20.96 13.42 -21.67
C GLY A 317 21.36 12.73 -22.98
N LYS A 318 22.43 11.95 -22.92
CA LYS A 318 22.95 11.20 -24.08
C LYS A 318 21.93 10.17 -24.56
N LYS A 319 21.59 10.25 -25.84
CA LYS A 319 20.65 9.34 -26.53
C LYS A 319 21.32 8.11 -27.17
N SER A 320 22.64 7.95 -27.00
CA SER A 320 23.40 6.87 -27.61
C SER A 320 23.14 5.55 -26.90
N ASN A 321 22.94 4.47 -27.66
CA ASN A 321 22.83 3.10 -27.11
C ASN A 321 24.20 2.51 -26.73
N LYS A 322 25.31 3.23 -26.97
CA LYS A 322 26.66 2.83 -26.53
C LYS A 322 26.93 3.10 -25.04
N ILE A 323 26.09 3.92 -24.41
CA ILE A 323 26.21 4.31 -23.00
C ILE A 323 25.12 3.57 -22.24
N SER A 324 25.48 2.96 -21.11
CA SER A 324 24.53 2.20 -20.30
C SER A 324 23.44 3.10 -19.74
N ILE A 325 22.28 2.53 -19.42
CA ILE A 325 21.16 3.32 -18.90
C ILE A 325 21.45 3.84 -17.49
N GLN A 326 22.23 3.10 -16.69
CA GLN A 326 22.71 3.50 -15.37
C GLN A 326 23.65 4.71 -15.48
N GLU A 327 24.62 4.70 -16.39
CA GLU A 327 25.50 5.85 -16.63
C GLU A 327 24.72 7.09 -17.08
N LYS A 328 23.69 6.92 -17.91
CA LYS A 328 22.82 8.05 -18.31
C LYS A 328 22.03 8.60 -17.12
N LEU A 329 21.59 7.74 -16.21
CA LEU A 329 20.90 8.15 -14.98
C LEU A 329 21.84 8.92 -14.05
N GLU A 330 23.05 8.41 -13.83
CA GLU A 330 24.09 9.07 -13.03
C GLU A 330 24.40 10.47 -13.56
N GLN A 331 24.56 10.62 -14.89
CA GLN A 331 24.74 11.92 -15.52
C GLN A 331 23.56 12.86 -15.26
N ALA A 332 22.33 12.38 -15.40
CA ALA A 332 21.14 13.20 -15.18
C ALA A 332 20.98 13.62 -13.71
N ASN A 333 21.25 12.71 -12.78
CA ASN A 333 21.24 13.00 -11.34
C ASN A 333 22.32 14.01 -10.97
N LYS A 334 23.54 13.85 -11.52
CA LYS A 334 24.63 14.80 -11.33
C LYS A 334 24.25 16.20 -11.76
N ILE A 335 23.57 16.38 -12.90
CA ILE A 335 23.10 17.71 -13.34
C ILE A 335 22.18 18.35 -12.31
N VAL A 336 21.28 17.58 -11.68
CA VAL A 336 20.42 18.11 -10.61
C VAL A 336 21.26 18.50 -9.39
N ASP A 337 22.18 17.64 -8.97
CA ASP A 337 23.05 17.90 -7.81
C ASP A 337 23.95 19.12 -8.06
N ASP A 338 24.52 19.27 -9.25
CA ASP A 338 25.32 20.43 -9.67
C ASP A 338 24.49 21.72 -9.58
N LEU A 339 23.26 21.72 -10.13
CA LEU A 339 22.36 22.88 -10.08
C LEU A 339 21.96 23.23 -8.63
N GLU A 340 21.69 22.26 -7.77
CA GLU A 340 21.40 22.49 -6.35
C GLU A 340 22.59 23.14 -5.64
N ASN A 341 23.83 22.86 -6.08
CA ASN A 341 25.08 23.47 -5.60
C ASN A 341 25.52 24.72 -6.40
N ASP A 342 24.63 25.33 -7.17
CA ASP A 342 24.89 26.54 -7.99
C ASP A 342 26.00 26.36 -9.05
N ILE A 343 26.19 25.12 -9.53
CA ILE A 343 27.07 24.77 -10.64
C ILE A 343 26.22 24.61 -11.90
N TYR A 344 26.43 25.48 -12.88
CA TYR A 344 25.63 25.52 -14.11
C TYR A 344 26.33 24.81 -15.27
N PRO A 345 25.59 24.10 -16.16
CA PRO A 345 26.18 23.54 -17.37
C PRO A 345 26.68 24.66 -18.29
N ASN A 346 27.97 24.63 -18.65
CA ASN A 346 28.63 25.66 -19.47
C ASN A 346 27.83 25.98 -20.75
N LYS A 347 27.56 27.28 -20.95
CA LYS A 347 26.88 27.83 -22.14
C LYS A 347 27.84 28.03 -23.34
N ASP A 348 29.11 27.64 -23.21
CA ASP A 348 30.22 28.06 -24.09
C ASP A 348 30.41 27.22 -25.36
N THR A 349 29.34 26.69 -25.96
CA THR A 349 29.47 26.27 -27.37
C THR A 349 29.21 27.49 -28.25
N PRO A 350 30.23 28.06 -28.92
CA PRO A 350 30.02 29.15 -29.85
C PRO A 350 29.00 28.73 -30.92
N THR A 351 28.11 29.64 -31.28
CA THR A 351 27.04 29.38 -32.25
C THR A 351 27.67 29.30 -33.64
N LEU A 352 27.98 28.09 -34.10
CA LEU A 352 28.57 27.87 -35.42
C LEU A 352 27.53 28.14 -36.55
N PRO A 353 27.98 28.61 -37.73
CA PRO A 353 27.12 28.77 -38.89
C PRO A 353 26.41 27.50 -39.32
N LYS A 354 25.29 27.66 -40.03
CA LYS A 354 24.48 26.53 -40.52
C LYS A 354 25.33 25.59 -41.38
N TYR A 355 25.17 24.27 -41.16
CA TYR A 355 25.92 23.19 -41.83
C TYR A 355 27.39 23.05 -41.42
N VAL A 356 27.87 23.84 -40.45
CA VAL A 356 29.22 23.75 -39.89
C VAL A 356 29.17 23.07 -38.51
N SER A 357 30.13 22.20 -38.27
CA SER A 357 30.31 21.53 -36.97
C SER A 357 31.78 21.49 -36.59
N LEU A 358 32.06 21.63 -35.30
CA LEU A 358 33.38 21.44 -34.72
C LEU A 358 33.48 20.01 -34.20
N ILE A 359 34.39 19.21 -34.76
CA ILE A 359 34.56 17.79 -34.44
C ILE A 359 36.03 17.53 -34.13
N VAL A 360 36.33 16.80 -33.06
CA VAL A 360 37.69 16.32 -32.78
C VAL A 360 37.89 14.97 -33.47
N MET A 361 38.89 14.87 -34.34
CA MET A 361 39.29 13.63 -35.02
C MET A 361 40.80 13.44 -34.85
N ARG A 362 41.23 12.26 -34.37
CA ARG A 362 42.66 11.95 -34.12
C ARG A 362 43.34 13.01 -33.26
N ASP A 363 42.69 13.36 -32.14
CA ASP A 363 43.16 14.34 -31.15
C ASP A 363 43.39 15.76 -31.69
N LYS A 364 42.86 16.08 -32.88
CA LYS A 364 42.93 17.42 -33.47
C LYS A 364 41.53 17.98 -33.73
N PRO A 365 41.26 19.25 -33.38
CA PRO A 365 39.99 19.89 -33.70
C PRO A 365 39.86 20.10 -35.21
N HIS A 366 38.66 19.91 -35.75
CA HIS A 366 38.35 20.11 -37.17
C HIS A 366 37.04 20.88 -37.32
N LEU A 367 37.01 21.85 -38.23
CA LEU A 367 35.77 22.38 -38.77
C LEU A 367 35.30 21.52 -39.94
N VAL A 368 34.04 21.10 -39.89
CA VAL A 368 33.43 20.23 -40.89
C VAL A 368 32.17 20.90 -41.44
N PHE A 369 32.17 21.15 -42.74
CA PHE A 369 31.00 21.57 -43.50
C PHE A 369 30.33 20.36 -44.14
N GLU A 370 29.03 20.22 -43.91
CA GLU A 370 28.23 19.14 -44.50
C GLU A 370 26.84 19.63 -44.90
N LYS A 371 26.60 19.68 -46.23
CA LYS A 371 25.32 20.11 -46.82
C LYS A 371 24.84 19.08 -47.84
N LYS A 372 23.52 18.85 -47.91
CA LYS A 372 22.90 17.97 -48.91
C LYS A 372 22.02 18.80 -49.83
N ILE A 373 22.28 18.73 -51.14
CA ILE A 373 21.53 19.44 -52.19
C ILE A 373 21.26 18.45 -53.32
N ASP A 374 20.00 18.31 -53.73
CA ASP A 374 19.57 17.45 -54.84
C ASP A 374 20.19 16.04 -54.84
N GLY A 375 20.22 15.43 -53.66
CA GLY A 375 20.76 14.07 -53.46
C GLY A 375 22.29 13.98 -53.38
N LYS A 376 23.03 15.03 -53.75
CA LYS A 376 24.50 15.09 -53.62
C LYS A 376 24.91 15.63 -52.25
N ARG A 377 25.93 15.00 -51.65
CA ARG A 377 26.50 15.40 -50.35
C ARG A 377 27.75 16.24 -50.58
N LEU A 378 27.71 17.50 -50.16
CA LEU A 378 28.85 18.40 -50.15
C LEU A 378 29.56 18.22 -48.81
N ASN A 379 30.85 17.94 -48.84
CA ASN A 379 31.64 17.77 -47.63
C ASN A 379 32.99 18.50 -47.73
N LEU A 380 33.36 19.16 -46.65
CA LEU A 380 34.67 19.77 -46.51
C LEU A 380 35.11 19.64 -45.06
N LYS A 381 36.37 19.27 -44.84
CA LYS A 381 36.98 19.16 -43.52
C LYS A 381 38.23 20.02 -43.49
N MET A 382 38.39 20.81 -42.44
CA MET A 382 39.55 21.64 -42.20
C MET A 382 40.07 21.34 -40.80
N ILE A 383 41.35 20.98 -40.71
CA ILE A 383 42.05 20.81 -39.42
C ILE A 383 42.30 22.20 -38.84
N LEU A 384 42.02 22.37 -37.56
CA LEU A 384 42.34 23.59 -36.83
C LEU A 384 43.73 23.47 -36.18
N PRO A 385 44.49 24.58 -36.11
CA PRO A 385 45.75 24.61 -35.36
C PRO A 385 45.50 24.44 -33.85
N GLU A 386 46.58 24.24 -33.07
CA GLU A 386 46.49 24.04 -31.61
C GLU A 386 45.94 25.29 -30.91
N GLU A 387 46.34 26.47 -31.37
CA GLU A 387 45.75 27.76 -31.01
C GLU A 387 45.11 28.36 -32.27
N TYR A 388 43.83 28.76 -32.16
CA TYR A 388 43.09 29.32 -33.29
C TYR A 388 42.04 30.33 -32.84
N ASP A 389 41.84 31.36 -33.65
CA ASP A 389 40.67 32.23 -33.58
C ASP A 389 39.52 31.63 -34.42
N LEU A 390 38.35 31.42 -33.82
CA LEU A 390 37.25 30.71 -34.48
C LEU A 390 36.69 31.50 -35.68
N ASP A 391 36.63 32.83 -35.59
CA ASP A 391 36.06 33.67 -36.65
C ASP A 391 36.97 33.71 -37.87
N GLU A 392 38.29 33.83 -37.66
CA GLU A 392 39.27 33.70 -38.74
C GLU A 392 39.19 32.32 -39.41
N GLN A 393 39.08 31.25 -38.62
CA GLN A 393 38.98 29.90 -39.18
C GLN A 393 37.66 29.65 -39.91
N LEU A 394 36.57 30.30 -39.52
CA LEU A 394 35.32 30.27 -40.27
C LEU A 394 35.45 31.00 -41.62
N GLN A 395 36.21 32.10 -41.69
CA GLN A 395 36.51 32.77 -42.95
C GLN A 395 37.34 31.88 -43.88
N PHE A 396 38.40 31.25 -43.37
CA PHE A 396 39.21 30.31 -44.15
C PHE A 396 38.40 29.09 -44.63
N LEU A 397 37.52 28.56 -43.77
CA LEU A 397 36.62 27.50 -44.17
C LEU A 397 35.69 27.98 -45.30
N ASN A 398 35.15 29.20 -45.21
CA ASN A 398 34.26 29.76 -46.22
C ASN A 398 34.95 29.91 -47.58
N GLU A 399 36.19 30.40 -47.60
CA GLU A 399 37.00 30.50 -48.82
C GLU A 399 37.24 29.13 -49.46
N ARG A 400 37.55 28.11 -48.64
CA ARG A 400 37.71 26.73 -49.13
C ARG A 400 36.42 26.12 -49.65
N ILE A 401 35.28 26.46 -49.04
CA ILE A 401 33.97 26.04 -49.54
C ILE A 401 33.72 26.68 -50.90
N LYS A 402 33.90 28.00 -51.04
CA LYS A 402 33.72 28.72 -52.32
C LYS A 402 34.63 28.18 -53.42
N SER A 403 35.89 27.87 -53.11
CA SER A 403 36.84 27.29 -54.08
C SER A 403 36.45 25.88 -54.52
N LYS A 404 35.87 25.06 -53.64
CA LYS A 404 35.47 23.68 -53.96
C LYS A 404 34.06 23.59 -54.56
N TYR A 405 33.19 24.53 -54.20
CA TYR A 405 31.77 24.58 -54.52
C TYR A 405 31.40 26.04 -54.83
N GLU A 406 31.55 26.44 -56.11
CA GLU A 406 31.48 27.83 -56.58
C GLU A 406 30.23 28.64 -56.16
N SER A 407 29.15 27.97 -55.74
CA SER A 407 27.87 28.58 -55.34
C SER A 407 27.55 28.51 -53.84
N GLU A 408 28.48 28.05 -52.99
CA GLU A 408 28.23 27.81 -51.57
C GLU A 408 28.99 28.76 -50.65
N THR A 409 28.31 29.27 -49.60
CA THR A 409 28.88 30.11 -48.55
C THR A 409 28.27 29.75 -47.20
N ILE A 410 29.07 29.86 -46.14
CA ILE A 410 28.64 29.69 -44.74
C ILE A 410 28.64 31.01 -43.97
N LEU A 411 29.15 32.08 -44.60
CA LEU A 411 29.09 33.47 -44.13
C LEU A 411 28.17 34.28 -45.03
#